data_AF-A0A521UGM5-F1
#
_entry.id   AF-A0A521UGM5-F1
#
_cell.length_a   1.000
_cell.length_b   1.000
_cell.length_c   1.000
_cell.angle_alpha   90.00
_cell.angle_beta   90.00
_cell.angle_gamma   90.00
#
_symmetry.space_group_name_H-M   'P 1'
#
loop_
_entity.id
_entity.type
_entity.pdbx_description
1 polymer ?
#
loop_
_entity_poly.entity_id
_entity_poly.type
_entity_poly.pdbx_seq_one_letter_code
_entity_poly.pdbx_strand_id
1 'polypeptide(L)'
;MIFTVPCTPDGASRWTQTSALDGVNFVLTFDWNQRMGRWMLSLADSRGGAIRSGMILNVDVPLLRGVVDSRRPRGELVVMDASGAGDLDPGFSDLGSRFLLLYLDAAELGR
;
A
#
# COMPACT_ATOMS: atom_id res chain seq x y z
N MET A 1 -1.88 14.71 7.52
CA MET A 1 -0.50 14.20 7.67
C MET A 1 -0.23 13.11 6.65
N ILE A 2 1.01 13.03 6.17
CA ILE A 2 1.50 11.95 5.30
C ILE A 2 2.39 11.03 6.14
N PHE A 3 2.18 9.72 6.02
CA PHE A 3 2.96 8.69 6.68
C PHE A 3 3.50 7.70 5.67
N THR A 4 4.79 7.34 5.76
CA THR A 4 5.37 6.28 4.94
C THR A 4 5.14 4.94 5.62
N VAL A 5 4.39 4.05 4.97
CA VAL A 5 4.22 2.67 5.42
C VAL A 5 5.52 1.91 5.16
N PRO A 6 6.17 1.34 6.18
CA PRO A 6 7.39 0.58 5.98
C PRO A 6 7.16 -0.59 5.03
N CYS A 7 8.00 -0.75 4.02
CA CYS A 7 8.04 -1.92 3.16
C CYS A 7 9.46 -2.46 3.16
N THR A 8 9.67 -3.65 3.70
CA THR A 8 10.98 -4.33 3.75
C THR A 8 10.81 -5.74 3.20
N PRO A 9 10.82 -5.91 1.86
CA PRO A 9 10.63 -7.22 1.26
C PRO A 9 11.72 -8.22 1.67
N ASP A 10 12.95 -7.76 1.94
CA ASP A 10 14.11 -8.59 2.33
C ASP A 10 14.32 -9.83 1.44
N GLY A 11 14.03 -9.68 0.14
CA GLY A 11 14.11 -10.76 -0.86
C GLY A 11 12.94 -11.77 -0.83
N ALA A 12 11.98 -11.61 0.08
CA ALA A 12 10.76 -12.42 0.11
C ALA A 12 9.77 -11.97 -0.97
N SER A 13 9.13 -12.93 -1.64
CA SER A 13 8.05 -12.67 -2.60
C SER A 13 6.69 -12.45 -1.95
N ARG A 14 6.59 -12.58 -0.63
CA ARG A 14 5.38 -12.32 0.13
C ARG A 14 5.74 -12.05 1.58
N TRP A 15 5.11 -11.04 2.17
CA TRP A 15 5.15 -10.83 3.61
C TRP A 15 3.85 -10.20 4.11
N THR A 16 3.65 -10.26 5.42
CA THR A 16 2.50 -9.64 6.09
C THR A 16 3.02 -8.80 7.26
N GLN A 17 2.43 -7.63 7.44
CA GLN A 17 2.72 -6.75 8.57
C GLN A 17 1.45 -6.09 9.09
N THR A 18 1.53 -5.56 10.31
CA THR A 18 0.51 -4.66 10.86
C THR A 18 0.99 -3.23 10.74
N SER A 19 0.11 -2.31 10.34
CA SER A 19 0.44 -0.89 10.25
C SER A 19 -0.72 -0.05 10.81
N ALA A 20 -0.37 0.94 11.63
CA ALA A 20 -1.35 1.88 12.18
C ALA A 20 -1.61 2.99 11.16
N LEU A 21 -2.83 3.07 10.65
CA LEU A 21 -3.29 4.08 9.71
C LEU A 21 -4.39 4.90 10.42
N ASP A 22 -4.16 6.20 10.64
CA ASP A 22 -4.99 7.04 11.51
C ASP A 22 -5.20 6.46 12.92
N GLY A 23 -4.16 5.83 13.47
CA GLY A 23 -4.21 5.19 14.79
C GLY A 23 -5.02 3.89 14.83
N VAL A 24 -5.54 3.41 13.70
CA VAL A 24 -6.24 2.13 13.57
C VAL A 24 -5.32 1.10 12.94
N ASN A 25 -5.22 -0.08 13.57
CA ASN A 25 -4.36 -1.15 13.07
C ASN A 25 -5.01 -1.90 11.91
N PHE A 26 -4.26 -2.05 10.82
CA PHE A 26 -4.63 -2.84 9.66
C PHE A 26 -3.56 -3.88 9.37
N VAL A 27 -4.01 -5.04 8.85
CA VAL A 27 -3.11 -6.09 8.36
C VAL A 27 -2.91 -5.89 6.87
N LEU A 28 -1.65 -5.68 6.49
CA LEU A 28 -1.19 -5.49 5.11
C LEU A 28 -0.42 -6.73 4.68
N THR A 29 -0.86 -7.37 3.62
CA THR A 29 -0.15 -8.48 2.99
C THR A 29 0.31 -8.06 1.61
N PHE A 30 1.61 -8.12 1.40
CA PHE A 30 2.25 -7.80 0.13
C PHE A 30 2.64 -9.11 -0.55
N ASP A 31 2.36 -9.22 -1.84
CA ASP A 31 2.70 -10.41 -2.61
C ASP A 31 3.14 -10.06 -4.04
N TRP A 32 4.23 -10.68 -4.47
CA TRP A 32 4.80 -10.49 -5.80
C TRP A 32 4.16 -11.48 -6.77
N ASN A 33 3.47 -10.94 -7.77
CA ASN A 33 2.97 -11.71 -8.88
C ASN A 33 4.07 -11.85 -9.94
N GLN A 34 4.79 -12.98 -9.91
CA GLN A 34 5.87 -13.26 -10.88
C GLN A 34 5.41 -13.24 -12.33
N ARG A 35 4.17 -13.68 -12.61
CA ARG A 35 3.65 -13.73 -13.99
C ARG A 35 3.40 -12.33 -14.56
N MET A 36 2.95 -11.40 -13.71
CA MET A 36 2.69 -10.02 -14.11
C MET A 36 3.91 -9.12 -13.94
N GLY A 37 4.88 -9.51 -13.13
CA GLY A 37 5.99 -8.64 -12.74
C GLY A 37 5.48 -7.43 -11.94
N ARG A 38 4.58 -7.67 -10.97
CA ARG A 38 3.94 -6.62 -10.18
C ARG A 38 3.75 -7.02 -8.72
N TRP A 39 3.91 -6.05 -7.82
CA TRP A 39 3.49 -6.18 -6.43
C TRP A 39 1.99 -5.97 -6.28
N MET A 40 1.38 -6.76 -5.40
CA MET A 40 0.00 -6.64 -4.98
C MET A 40 -0.10 -6.44 -3.47
N LEU A 41 -1.12 -5.72 -3.05
CA LEU A 41 -1.47 -5.47 -1.66
C LEU A 41 -2.86 -6.01 -1.36
N SER A 42 -2.95 -6.75 -0.26
CA SER A 42 -4.19 -7.14 0.38
C SER A 42 -4.29 -6.51 1.77
N LEU A 43 -5.44 -5.93 2.05
CA LEU A 43 -5.79 -5.17 3.24
C LEU A 43 -6.89 -5.89 4.01
N ALA A 44 -6.65 -6.10 5.30
CA ALA A 44 -7.62 -6.64 6.24
C ALA A 44 -7.68 -5.79 7.52
N ASP A 45 -8.79 -5.89 8.25
CA ASP A 45 -8.92 -5.28 9.57
C ASP A 45 -8.00 -5.96 10.61
N SER A 46 -7.97 -5.40 11.83
CA SER A 46 -7.14 -5.92 12.93
C SER A 46 -7.51 -7.35 13.39
N ARG A 47 -8.65 -7.89 12.94
CA ARG A 47 -9.11 -9.25 13.24
C ARG A 47 -8.87 -10.20 12.06
N GLY A 48 -8.24 -9.73 10.98
CA GLY A 48 -7.97 -10.50 9.77
C GLY A 48 -9.14 -10.56 8.79
N GLY A 49 -10.23 -9.82 9.04
CA GLY A 49 -11.34 -9.71 8.11
C GLY A 49 -10.93 -8.93 6.88
N ALA A 50 -10.96 -9.58 5.70
CA ALA A 50 -10.57 -8.93 4.45
C ALA A 50 -11.45 -7.69 4.17
N ILE A 51 -10.80 -6.60 3.77
CA ILE A 51 -11.42 -5.35 3.33
C ILE A 51 -11.26 -5.23 1.81
N ARG A 52 -10.06 -5.46 1.30
CA ARG A 52 -9.75 -5.43 -0.13
C ARG A 52 -8.51 -6.28 -0.42
N SER A 53 -8.52 -7.06 -1.49
CA SER A 53 -7.38 -7.92 -1.85
C SER A 53 -6.92 -7.67 -3.28
N GLY A 54 -5.64 -7.93 -3.55
CA GLY A 54 -5.07 -7.94 -4.90
C GLY A 54 -4.97 -6.55 -5.56
N MET A 55 -4.79 -5.48 -4.77
CA MET A 55 -4.56 -4.15 -5.32
C MET A 55 -3.16 -4.07 -5.91
N ILE A 56 -3.02 -3.79 -7.20
CA ILE A 56 -1.71 -3.61 -7.84
C ILE A 56 -1.08 -2.31 -7.33
N LEU A 57 0.18 -2.38 -6.91
CA LEU A 57 0.94 -1.23 -6.43
C LEU A 57 1.50 -0.39 -7.58
N ASN A 58 0.64 0.27 -8.34
CA ASN A 58 1.05 1.23 -9.36
C ASN A 58 1.31 2.62 -8.73
N VAL A 59 2.27 3.35 -9.30
CA VAL A 59 2.58 4.72 -8.87
C VAL A 59 1.40 5.65 -9.14
N ASP A 60 1.13 6.59 -8.23
CA ASP A 60 0.10 7.64 -8.32
C ASP A 60 -1.36 7.14 -8.47
N VAL A 61 -1.61 5.85 -8.19
CA VAL A 61 -2.97 5.27 -8.17
C VAL A 61 -3.52 5.25 -6.74
N PRO A 62 -4.68 5.86 -6.47
CA PRO A 62 -5.36 5.74 -5.18
C PRO A 62 -5.89 4.32 -4.98
N LEU A 63 -5.27 3.56 -4.08
CA LEU A 63 -5.51 2.11 -3.94
C LEU A 63 -6.87 1.79 -3.31
N LEU A 64 -7.37 2.66 -2.43
CA LEU A 64 -8.64 2.48 -1.74
C LEU A 64 -9.80 3.11 -2.51
N ARG A 65 -9.58 3.77 -3.65
CA ARG A 65 -10.68 4.32 -4.46
C ARG A 65 -11.68 3.22 -4.82
N GLY A 66 -12.96 3.47 -4.54
CA GLY A 66 -14.05 2.52 -4.78
C GLY A 66 -14.21 1.41 -3.74
N VAL A 67 -13.37 1.38 -2.69
CA VAL A 67 -13.58 0.49 -1.54
C VAL A 67 -14.72 1.07 -0.67
N VAL A 68 -15.86 0.38 -0.65
CA VAL A 68 -17.08 0.76 0.08
C VAL A 68 -17.22 0.12 1.47
N ASP A 69 -16.34 -0.81 1.82
CA ASP A 69 -16.32 -1.43 3.15
C ASP A 69 -16.11 -0.36 4.22
N SER A 70 -17.01 -0.27 5.19
CA SER A 70 -16.99 0.78 6.23
C SER A 70 -15.78 0.70 7.16
N ARG A 71 -15.08 -0.44 7.20
CA ARG A 71 -13.88 -0.65 8.01
C ARG A 71 -12.61 -0.14 7.31
N ARG A 72 -12.69 0.34 6.06
CA ARG A 72 -11.52 0.84 5.33
C ARG A 72 -10.77 1.91 6.12
N PRO A 73 -9.45 2.07 5.90
CA PRO A 73 -8.73 3.27 6.32
C PRO A 73 -9.46 4.52 5.83
N ARG A 74 -9.53 5.54 6.70
CA ARG A 74 -10.27 6.78 6.42
C ARG A 74 -9.57 7.64 5.37
N GLY A 75 -8.25 7.56 5.33
CA GLY A 75 -7.39 8.17 4.33
C GLY A 75 -7.27 7.33 3.06
N GLU A 76 -6.14 7.49 2.39
CA GLU A 76 -5.82 6.86 1.12
C GLU A 76 -4.40 6.28 1.13
N LEU A 77 -4.20 5.19 0.39
CA LEU A 77 -2.89 4.61 0.14
C LEU A 77 -2.48 4.88 -1.31
N VAL A 78 -1.23 5.30 -1.51
CA VAL A 78 -0.66 5.55 -2.84
C VAL A 78 0.80 5.12 -2.84
N VAL A 79 1.29 4.68 -3.99
CA VAL A 79 2.73 4.47 -4.20
C VAL A 79 3.32 5.73 -4.83
N MET A 80 4.40 6.23 -4.24
CA MET A 80 5.16 7.38 -4.75
C MET A 80 6.52 6.91 -5.28
N ASP A 81 6.92 7.42 -6.44
CA ASP A 81 8.30 7.33 -6.92
C ASP A 81 9.15 8.43 -6.25
N ALA A 82 9.98 8.06 -5.27
CA ALA A 82 10.82 8.99 -4.53
C ALA A 82 11.96 9.59 -5.38
N SER A 83 12.26 9.02 -6.56
CA SER A 83 13.20 9.63 -7.50
C SER A 83 12.59 10.81 -8.27
N GLY A 84 11.25 10.87 -8.36
CA GLY A 84 10.52 11.87 -9.13
C GLY A 84 10.53 11.66 -10.66
N ALA A 85 11.04 10.51 -11.16
CA ALA A 85 11.12 10.26 -12.60
C ALA A 85 9.77 9.89 -13.22
N GLY A 86 8.90 9.16 -12.50
CA GLY A 86 7.53 8.88 -12.93
C GLY A 86 7.43 7.99 -14.17
N ASP A 87 8.42 7.15 -14.41
CA ASP A 87 8.56 6.33 -15.62
C ASP A 87 8.30 4.83 -15.39
N LEU A 88 8.22 4.40 -14.13
CA LEU A 88 8.17 3.00 -13.74
C LEU A 88 7.24 2.76 -12.54
N ASP A 89 6.79 1.50 -12.42
CA ASP A 89 6.15 0.95 -11.23
C ASP A 89 7.18 0.16 -10.39
N PRO A 90 6.87 -0.15 -9.11
CA PRO A 90 7.74 -0.95 -8.26
C PRO A 90 8.01 -2.35 -8.85
N GLY A 91 9.28 -2.64 -9.04
CA GLY A 91 9.81 -3.96 -9.30
C GLY A 91 10.02 -4.77 -8.01
N PHE A 92 10.53 -5.98 -8.19
CA PHE A 92 10.75 -6.92 -7.08
C PHE A 92 11.70 -6.37 -6.01
N SER A 93 12.70 -5.60 -6.40
CA SER A 93 13.82 -5.19 -5.53
C SER A 93 13.78 -3.75 -5.04
N ASP A 94 12.86 -2.92 -5.51
CA ASP A 94 12.87 -1.46 -5.28
C ASP A 94 11.66 -0.92 -4.50
N LEU A 95 10.69 -1.79 -4.17
CA LEU A 95 9.63 -1.48 -3.21
C LEU A 95 10.23 -1.28 -1.81
N GLY A 96 9.93 -0.13 -1.21
CA GLY A 96 10.49 0.31 0.07
C GLY A 96 11.79 1.11 -0.03
N SER A 97 12.36 1.26 -1.23
CA SER A 97 13.53 2.12 -1.48
C SER A 97 13.17 3.27 -2.43
N ARG A 98 13.22 3.03 -3.75
CA ARG A 98 12.79 4.03 -4.74
C ARG A 98 11.29 4.28 -4.66
N PHE A 99 10.51 3.21 -4.52
CA PHE A 99 9.06 3.30 -4.48
C PHE A 99 8.54 3.14 -3.07
N LEU A 100 7.83 4.15 -2.58
CA LEU A 100 7.37 4.21 -1.20
C LEU A 100 5.86 4.09 -1.15
N LEU A 101 5.34 3.22 -0.29
CA LEU A 101 3.91 3.20 0.03
C LEU A 101 3.62 4.30 1.04
N LEU A 102 2.78 5.25 0.66
CA LEU A 102 2.36 6.36 1.48
C LEU A 102 0.91 6.19 1.91
N TYR A 103 0.63 6.62 3.13
CA TYR A 103 -0.70 6.85 3.64
C TYR A 103 -0.94 8.36 3.78
N LEU A 104 -1.93 8.87 3.06
CA LEU A 104 -2.44 10.22 3.24
C LEU A 104 -3.66 10.13 4.16
N ASP A 105 -3.60 10.77 5.33
CA ASP A 105 -4.75 10.74 6.23
C ASP A 105 -5.97 11.46 5.64
N ALA A 106 -7.13 11.23 6.25
CA ALA A 106 -8.38 11.85 5.83
C ALA A 106 -8.36 13.39 5.88
N ALA A 107 -7.46 13.98 6.68
CA ALA A 107 -7.35 15.43 6.80
C ALA A 107 -6.64 16.05 5.58
N GLU A 108 -5.68 15.35 4.96
CA GLU A 108 -5.03 15.82 3.73
C GLU A 108 -5.92 15.68 2.50
N LEU A 109 -6.79 14.66 2.43
CA LEU A 109 -7.64 14.42 1.24
C LEU A 109 -8.72 15.49 1.03
N GLY A 110 -9.03 16.28 2.06
CA GLY A 110 -10.04 17.34 2.02
C GLY A 110 -9.47 18.76 1.79
N ARG A 111 -8.17 18.89 1.55
CA ARG A 111 -7.50 20.14 1.17
C ARG A 111 -7.28 20.22 -0.34
#